data_AF-A0A4Q1RHH2-F1
#
_entry.id   AF-A0A4Q1RHH2-F1
#
_cell.length_a   1.000
_cell.length_b   1.000
_cell.length_c   1.000
_cell.angle_alpha   90.00
_cell.angle_beta   90.00
_cell.angle_gamma   90.00
#
_symmetry.space_group_name_H-M   'P 1'
#
loop_
_entity.id
_entity.type
_entity.pdbx_description
1 polymer ?
#
loop_
_entity_poly.entity_id
_entity_poly.type
_entity_poly.pdbx_seq_one_letter_code
_entity_poly.pdbx_strand_id
1 'polypeptide(L)'
;MKDTAQLRVENKKKIRTVMREGKEFTKQELSRHTGLSTATCNTLINEMAADGEVTGHKLQLGEVGRSSLAYQLNESYEFTLCVV
;
A
#
# COMPACT_ATOMS: atom_id res chain seq x y z
N MET A 1 5.09 -17.66 20.64
CA MET A 1 5.89 -17.04 19.57
C MET A 1 4.92 -16.32 18.65
N LYS A 2 5.12 -15.04 18.31
CA LYS A 2 4.29 -14.40 17.28
C LYS A 2 4.74 -14.95 15.94
N ASP A 3 3.88 -15.73 15.29
CA ASP A 3 4.15 -16.28 13.97
C ASP A 3 4.48 -15.14 12.98
N THR A 4 5.57 -15.32 12.23
CA THR A 4 5.98 -14.37 11.18
C THR A 4 4.88 -14.15 10.14
N ALA A 5 4.04 -15.16 9.92
CA ALA A 5 2.83 -15.04 9.11
C ALA A 5 1.82 -14.04 9.69
N GLN A 6 1.55 -14.08 11.00
CA GLN A 6 0.66 -13.13 11.67
C GLN A 6 1.20 -11.70 11.60
N LEU A 7 2.51 -11.53 11.77
CA LEU A 7 3.14 -10.22 11.66
C LEU A 7 2.98 -9.61 10.26
N ARG A 8 3.04 -10.43 9.20
CA ARG A 8 2.80 -9.97 7.82
C ARG A 8 1.36 -9.50 7.63
N VAL A 9 0.38 -10.26 8.14
CA VAL A 9 -1.04 -9.88 8.07
C VAL A 9 -1.27 -8.54 8.76
N GLU A 10 -0.73 -8.35 9.96
CA GLU A 10 -0.84 -7.10 10.71
C GLU A 10 -0.17 -5.92 9.96
N ASN A 11 0.99 -6.15 9.35
CA ASN A 11 1.68 -5.11 8.58
C ASN A 11 0.91 -4.74 7.30
N LYS A 12 0.33 -5.71 6.58
CA LYS A 12 -0.55 -5.44 5.43
C LYS A 12 -1.77 -4.63 5.87
N LYS A 13 -2.38 -4.97 7.02
CA LYS A 13 -3.51 -4.23 7.59
C LYS A 13 -3.16 -2.78 7.91
N LYS A 14 -1.96 -2.50 8.43
CA LYS A 14 -1.48 -1.11 8.64
C LYS A 14 -1.36 -0.34 7.33
N ILE A 15 -0.76 -0.95 6.30
CA ILE A 15 -0.65 -0.34 4.97
C ILE A 15 -2.05 -0.03 4.42
N ARG A 16 -2.97 -0.99 4.46
CA ARG A 16 -4.37 -0.81 4.03
C ARG A 16 -5.06 0.33 4.77
N THR A 17 -4.86 0.43 6.09
CA THR A 17 -5.47 1.49 6.91
C THR A 17 -5.00 2.87 6.48
N VAL A 18 -3.69 3.04 6.25
CA VAL A 18 -3.12 4.31 5.74
C VAL A 18 -3.65 4.64 4.35
N MET A 19 -3.73 3.66 3.45
CA MET A 19 -4.21 3.88 2.08
C MET A 19 -5.72 4.17 2.02
N ARG A 20 -6.51 3.70 2.99
CA ARG A 20 -7.95 4.01 3.10
C ARG A 20 -8.26 5.47 3.40
N GLU A 21 -7.27 6.28 3.81
CA GLU A 21 -7.44 7.73 3.94
C GLU A 21 -7.61 8.46 2.58
N GLY A 22 -7.69 7.70 1.47
CA GLY A 22 -8.08 8.20 0.15
C GLY A 22 -6.96 8.94 -0.59
N LYS A 23 -5.70 8.70 -0.21
CA LYS A 23 -4.52 9.33 -0.82
C LYS A 23 -3.68 8.30 -1.56
N GLU A 24 -3.10 8.74 -2.66
CA GLU A 24 -2.06 8.02 -3.36
C GLU A 24 -0.75 8.18 -2.57
N PHE A 25 -0.04 7.08 -2.35
CA PHE A 25 1.20 7.12 -1.58
C PHE A 25 2.33 6.42 -2.33
N THR A 26 3.52 7.01 -2.32
CA THR A 26 4.74 6.30 -2.71
C THR A 26 5.10 5.25 -1.66
N LYS A 27 5.93 4.26 -2.04
CA LYS A 27 6.45 3.25 -1.08
C LYS A 27 7.22 3.89 0.08
N GLN A 28 7.89 5.01 -0.18
CA GLN A 28 8.61 5.78 0.84
C GLN A 28 7.65 6.45 1.82
N GLU A 29 6.59 7.07 1.32
CA GLU A 29 5.56 7.66 2.19
C GLU A 29 4.89 6.59 3.04
N LEU A 30 4.52 5.44 2.46
CA LEU A 30 3.93 4.34 3.22
C LEU A 30 4.86 3.84 4.34
N SER A 31 6.16 3.74 4.09
CA SER A 31 7.14 3.42 5.14
C SER A 31 7.13 4.46 6.26
N ARG A 32 7.08 5.75 5.92
CA ARG A 32 7.02 6.84 6.91
C ARG A 32 5.72 6.84 7.70
N HIS A 33 4.58 6.64 7.06
CA HIS A 33 3.25 6.67 7.68
C HIS A 33 2.97 5.43 8.53
N THR A 34 3.41 4.25 8.08
CA THR A 34 3.18 2.98 8.80
C THR A 34 4.20 2.70 9.89
N GLY A 35 5.34 3.41 9.88
CA GLY A 35 6.49 3.14 10.74
C GLY A 35 7.21 1.83 10.41
N LEU A 36 6.91 1.21 9.26
CA LEU A 36 7.58 0.01 8.78
C LEU A 36 8.89 0.37 8.09
N SER A 37 9.84 -0.56 8.10
CA SER A 37 11.08 -0.39 7.33
C SER A 37 10.76 -0.29 5.83
N THR A 38 11.60 0.45 5.09
CA THR A 38 11.44 0.62 3.63
C THR A 38 11.49 -0.71 2.89
N ALA A 39 12.34 -1.65 3.34
CA ALA A 39 12.42 -2.99 2.80
C ALA A 39 11.10 -3.76 3.01
N THR A 40 10.54 -3.72 4.22
CA THR A 40 9.26 -4.37 4.53
C THR A 40 8.11 -3.77 3.72
N CYS A 41 8.02 -2.44 3.65
CA CYS A 41 7.00 -1.77 2.84
C CYS A 41 7.13 -2.13 1.36
N ASN A 42 8.35 -2.17 0.82
CA ASN A 42 8.58 -2.54 -0.57
C ASN A 42 8.09 -3.96 -0.88
N THR A 43 8.45 -4.93 -0.04
CA THR A 43 8.01 -6.32 -0.21
C THR A 43 6.49 -6.45 -0.11
N LEU A 44 5.87 -5.86 0.92
CA LEU A 44 4.43 -5.98 1.13
C LEU A 44 3.62 -5.28 0.04
N ILE A 45 4.05 -4.09 -0.43
CA ILE A 45 3.38 -3.40 -1.53
C ILE A 45 3.52 -4.18 -2.84
N ASN A 46 4.69 -4.77 -3.10
CA ASN A 46 4.86 -5.60 -4.28
C ASN A 46 3.95 -6.84 -4.24
N GLU A 47 3.83 -7.50 -3.09
CA GLU A 47 2.90 -8.60 -2.88
C GLU A 47 1.45 -8.15 -3.09
N MET A 48 1.01 -7.08 -2.42
CA MET A 48 -0.35 -6.54 -2.58
C MET A 48 -0.64 -6.12 -4.03
N ALA A 49 0.37 -5.61 -4.76
CA ALA A 49 0.22 -5.25 -6.16
C ALA A 49 0.12 -6.48 -7.06
N ALA A 50 0.89 -7.53 -6.78
CA ALA A 50 0.80 -8.81 -7.48
C ALA A 50 -0.54 -9.50 -7.23
N ASP A 51 -1.09 -9.36 -6.03
CA ASP A 51 -2.42 -9.84 -5.65
C ASP A 51 -3.54 -8.99 -6.28
N GLY A 52 -3.24 -7.79 -6.80
CA GLY A 52 -4.21 -6.86 -7.36
C GLY A 52 -4.92 -5.98 -6.32
N GLU A 53 -4.52 -6.05 -5.04
CA GLU A 53 -5.07 -5.26 -3.93
C GLU A 53 -4.69 -3.77 -4.02
N VAL A 54 -3.53 -3.46 -4.59
CA VAL A 54 -3.09 -2.07 -4.83
C VAL A 54 -2.72 -1.88 -6.29
N THR A 55 -3.01 -0.69 -6.81
CA THR A 55 -2.64 -0.30 -8.17
C THR A 55 -1.55 0.76 -8.10
N GLY A 56 -0.49 0.57 -8.88
CA GLY A 56 0.62 1.52 -8.97
C GLY A 56 0.55 2.33 -10.27
N HIS A 57 0.70 3.65 -10.18
CA HIS A 57 0.76 4.55 -11.33
C HIS A 57 1.92 5.53 -11.20
N LYS A 58 2.38 6.05 -12.35
CA LYS A 58 3.45 7.03 -12.39
C LYS A 58 2.87 8.41 -12.06
N LEU A 59 3.35 9.02 -10.99
CA LEU A 59 3.16 10.44 -10.75
C LEU A 59 4.06 11.21 -11.71
N GLN A 60 3.46 11.94 -12.65
CA GLN A 60 4.14 13.03 -13.34
C GLN A 60 4.09 14.27 -12.45
N LEU A 61 5.06 14.38 -11.55
CA LEU A 61 5.38 15.67 -10.92
C LEU A 61 6.16 16.48 -11.96
N GLY A 62 5.61 17.64 -12.35
CA GLY A 62 6.01 18.42 -13.53
C GLY A 62 7.51 18.68 -13.68
N GLU A 63 7.92 18.76 -14.96
CA GLU A 63 9.17 19.17 -15.64
C GLU A 63 10.58 19.04 -14.98
N VAL A 64 10.73 18.87 -13.66
CA VAL A 64 12.03 18.83 -13.00
C VAL A 64 11.99 17.95 -11.74
N GLY A 65 11.67 16.67 -11.90
CA GLY A 65 11.67 15.72 -10.78
C GLY A 65 11.62 14.26 -11.22
N ARG A 66 12.38 13.39 -10.54
CA ARG A 66 12.37 11.95 -10.79
C ARG A 66 10.94 11.42 -10.70
N SER A 67 10.48 10.73 -11.76
CA SER A 67 9.18 10.07 -11.78
C SER A 67 9.02 9.16 -10.56
N SER A 68 8.01 9.42 -9.74
CA SER A 68 7.71 8.61 -8.56
C SER A 68 6.52 7.70 -8.85
N LEU A 69 6.60 6.44 -8.41
CA LEU A 69 5.50 5.50 -8.48
C LEU A 69 4.66 5.66 -7.21
N ALA A 70 3.42 6.09 -7.38
CA ALA A 70 2.43 6.09 -6.31
C ALA A 70 1.59 4.82 -6.39
N TYR A 71 1.06 4.43 -5.24
CA TYR A 71 0.21 3.28 -5.04
C TYR A 71 -1.06 3.74 -4.34
N GLN A 72 -2.19 3.20 -4.78
CA GLN A 72 -3.49 3.37 -4.16
C GLN A 72 -4.17 2.01 -3.99
N LEU A 73 -5.13 1.92 -3.07
CA LEU A 73 -5.96 0.72 -2.97
C LEU A 73 -6.78 0.56 -4.24
N ASN A 74 -6.84 -0.66 -4.74
CA ASN A 74 -7.75 -1.02 -5.80
C ASN A 74 -9.15 -1.17 -5.19
N GLU A 75 -10.01 -0.17 -5.35
CA GLU A 75 -11.38 -0.21 -4.82
C GLU A 75 -12.23 -1.34 -5.41
N SER A 76 -11.82 -1.92 -6.54
CA SER A 76 -12.47 -3.08 -7.15
C SER A 76 -11.98 -4.42 -6.60
N TYR A 77 -11.03 -4.43 -5.64
CA TYR A 77 -10.44 -5.65 -5.11
C TYR A 77 -11.32 -6.37 -4.07
N GLU A 78 -12.00 -5.63 -3.20
CA GLU A 78 -12.91 -6.20 -2.19
C GLU A 78 -14.32 -5.64 -2.38
N PHE A 79 -15.27 -6.48 -2.79
CA PHE A 79 -16.70 -6.14 -2.72
C PHE A 79 -17.18 -6.28 -1.28
N THR A 80 -17.58 -5.17 -0.66
CA THR A 80 -18.27 -5.22 0.64
C THR A 80 -19.76 -5.41 0.40
N LEU A 81 -20.31 -6.53 0.83
CA LEU A 81 -21.76 -6.74 0.85
C LEU A 81 -22.36 -5.86 1.95
N CYS A 82 -23.11 -4.83 1.56
CA CYS A 82 -23.95 -4.08 2.49
C CYS A 82 -25.28 -4.81 2.64
N VAL A 83 -25.56 -5.33 3.83
CA VAL A 83 -26.88 -5.91 4.15
C VAL A 83 -27.66 -4.83 4.88
N VAL A 84 -28.78 -4.40 4.28
CA VAL A 84 -29.74 -3.44 4.85
C VAL A 84 -30.84 -4.15 5.64
#